data_AF-A0A5E4ZET3-F1
#
_entry.id   AF-A0A5E4ZET3-F1
#
_cell.length_a   1.000
_cell.length_b   1.000
_cell.length_c   1.000
_cell.angle_alpha   90.00
_cell.angle_beta   90.00
_cell.angle_gamma   90.00
#
_symmetry.space_group_name_H-M   'P 1'
#
loop_
_entity.id
_entity.type
_entity.pdbx_description
1 polymer ?
#
loop_
_entity_poly.entity_id
_entity_poly.type
_entity_poly.pdbx_seq_one_letter_code
_entity_poly.pdbx_strand_id
1 'polypeptide(L)'
;MAHPKEIRDKVRRHYVFDRLSLEVAAVSAGVAYGTARRWKTDAAAAGDDWDKAQAAQLLAGNGIEEIARQALAGLVTQYKATMDELQVNTEVSAGDKVQMLASLADAYNKTISASKRILPETNELAVAMGVVQRLAAFIKENHPKHVAAFAEVLGPFGDELARAYG
;
A
#
# COMPACT_ATOMS: atom_id res chain seq x y z
N MET A 1 -2.65 -33.64 17.20
CA MET A 1 -1.74 -34.07 16.12
C MET A 1 -1.09 -32.83 15.52
N ALA A 2 0.22 -32.86 15.25
CA ALA A 2 0.89 -31.75 14.59
C ALA A 2 0.51 -31.73 13.11
N HIS A 3 -0.08 -30.64 12.63
CA HIS A 3 -0.36 -30.50 11.20
C HIS A 3 0.93 -30.21 10.42
N PRO A 4 1.03 -30.65 9.16
CA PRO A 4 2.14 -30.31 8.28
C PRO A 4 2.25 -28.79 8.04
N LYS A 5 3.48 -28.32 7.77
CA LYS A 5 3.75 -26.90 7.51
C LYS A 5 2.92 -26.37 6.33
N GLU A 6 2.71 -27.20 5.32
CA GLU A 6 1.95 -26.89 4.11
C GLU A 6 0.51 -26.47 4.40
N ILE A 7 -0.12 -27.09 5.42
CA ILE A 7 -1.50 -26.76 5.82
C ILE A 7 -1.53 -25.38 6.48
N ARG A 8 -0.55 -25.06 7.33
CA ARG A 8 -0.41 -23.74 7.93
C ARG A 8 -0.16 -22.66 6.87
N ASP A 9 0.72 -22.94 5.91
CA ASP A 9 1.04 -22.01 4.82
C ASP A 9 -0.19 -21.78 3.91
N LYS A 10 -1.04 -22.81 3.72
CA LYS A 10 -2.33 -22.69 3.02
C LYS A 10 -3.29 -21.76 3.77
N VAL A 11 -3.44 -21.92 5.09
CA VAL A 11 -4.28 -21.01 5.91
C VAL A 11 -3.76 -19.58 5.83
N ARG A 12 -2.44 -19.38 5.98
CA ARG A 12 -1.82 -18.07 5.86
C ARG A 12 -2.12 -17.45 4.49
N ARG A 13 -1.99 -18.22 3.41
CA ARG A 13 -2.26 -17.72 2.05
C ARG A 13 -3.70 -17.25 1.89
N HIS A 14 -4.65 -18.08 2.29
CA HIS A 14 -6.08 -17.75 2.23
C HIS A 14 -6.45 -16.53 3.06
N TYR A 15 -5.83 -16.37 4.22
CA TYR A 15 -6.04 -15.20 5.06
C TYR A 15 -5.40 -13.94 4.46
N VAL A 16 -4.10 -13.99 4.15
CA VAL A 16 -3.30 -12.81 3.75
C VAL A 16 -3.58 -12.36 2.32
N PHE A 17 -3.60 -13.28 1.35
CA PHE A 17 -3.70 -12.94 -0.08
C PHE A 17 -5.13 -13.02 -0.59
N ASP A 18 -5.86 -14.09 -0.25
CA ASP A 18 -7.24 -14.28 -0.73
C ASP A 18 -8.28 -13.52 0.12
N ARG A 19 -7.83 -12.88 1.22
CA ARG A 19 -8.64 -12.04 2.13
C ARG A 19 -9.86 -12.74 2.73
N LEU A 20 -9.77 -14.06 2.91
CA LEU A 20 -10.79 -14.81 3.64
C LEU A 20 -10.70 -14.50 5.13
N SER A 21 -11.83 -14.54 5.83
CA SER A 21 -11.81 -14.51 7.30
C SER A 21 -10.98 -15.71 7.81
N LEU A 22 -10.38 -15.57 8.99
CA LEU A 22 -9.55 -16.64 9.56
C LEU A 22 -10.37 -17.94 9.76
N GLU A 23 -11.66 -17.81 10.02
CA GLU A 23 -12.61 -18.93 10.10
C GLU A 23 -12.77 -19.63 8.74
N VAL A 24 -13.04 -18.88 7.66
CA VAL A 24 -13.20 -19.44 6.32
C VAL A 24 -11.88 -20.02 5.78
N ALA A 25 -10.74 -19.39 6.09
CA ALA A 25 -9.41 -19.89 5.75
C ALA A 25 -9.10 -21.22 6.48
N ALA A 26 -9.50 -21.34 7.75
CA ALA A 26 -9.36 -22.56 8.53
C ALA A 26 -10.21 -23.70 7.95
N VAL A 27 -11.49 -23.43 7.65
CA VAL A 27 -12.40 -24.39 7.02
C VAL A 27 -11.86 -24.83 5.66
N SER A 28 -11.41 -23.90 4.82
CA SER A 28 -10.83 -24.18 3.49
C SER A 28 -9.54 -25.02 3.53
N ALA A 29 -8.84 -25.01 4.66
CA ALA A 29 -7.64 -25.81 4.89
C ALA A 29 -7.92 -27.09 5.71
N GLY A 30 -9.17 -27.35 6.10
CA GLY A 30 -9.55 -28.53 6.87
C GLY A 30 -9.06 -28.52 8.32
N VAL A 31 -8.91 -27.34 8.94
CA VAL A 31 -8.45 -27.22 10.33
C VAL A 31 -9.46 -26.46 11.19
N ALA A 32 -9.44 -26.73 12.50
CA ALA A 32 -10.27 -25.99 13.45
C ALA A 32 -9.82 -24.53 13.57
N TYR A 33 -10.77 -23.62 13.78
CA TYR A 33 -10.49 -22.18 13.95
C TYR A 33 -9.47 -21.91 15.08
N GLY A 34 -9.56 -22.63 16.20
CA GLY A 34 -8.61 -22.50 17.32
C GLY A 34 -7.17 -22.80 16.93
N THR A 35 -6.96 -23.75 15.99
CA THR A 35 -5.64 -24.08 15.44
C THR A 35 -5.10 -22.94 14.57
N ALA A 36 -5.94 -22.42 13.66
CA ALA A 36 -5.57 -21.28 12.81
C ALA A 36 -5.26 -20.02 13.62
N ARG A 37 -6.03 -19.76 14.68
CA ARG A 37 -5.80 -18.64 15.61
C ARG A 37 -4.45 -18.77 16.32
N ARG A 38 -4.12 -19.95 16.84
CA ARG A 38 -2.80 -20.20 17.46
C ARG A 38 -1.67 -19.96 16.47
N TRP A 39 -1.77 -20.47 15.24
CA TRP A 39 -0.74 -20.24 14.21
C TRP A 39 -0.54 -18.77 13.89
N LYS A 40 -1.62 -18.00 13.77
CA LYS A 40 -1.55 -16.56 13.56
C LYS A 40 -0.82 -15.87 14.72
N THR A 41 -1.10 -16.25 15.97
CA THR A 41 -0.42 -15.71 17.16
C THR A 41 1.05 -16.13 17.21
N ASP A 42 1.37 -17.39 16.97
CA ASP A 42 2.74 -17.91 16.96
C ASP A 42 3.57 -17.26 15.85
N ALA A 43 2.98 -17.08 14.66
CA ALA A 43 3.62 -16.39 13.54
C ALA A 43 3.91 -14.93 13.88
N ALA A 44 2.95 -14.21 14.49
CA ALA A 44 3.17 -12.85 14.94
C ALA A 44 4.30 -12.75 15.98
N ALA A 45 4.38 -13.70 16.93
CA ALA A 45 5.48 -13.77 17.90
C ALA A 45 6.84 -14.07 17.25
N ALA A 46 6.85 -14.78 16.13
CA ALA A 46 8.04 -15.03 15.30
C ALA A 46 8.34 -13.88 14.31
N GLY A 47 7.58 -12.78 14.35
CA GLY A 47 7.75 -11.60 13.49
C GLY A 47 6.99 -11.62 12.16
N ASP A 48 6.24 -12.69 11.87
CA ASP A 48 5.34 -12.80 10.70
C ASP A 48 3.90 -12.45 11.11
N ASP A 49 3.61 -11.16 11.20
CA ASP A 49 2.28 -10.66 11.52
C ASP A 49 1.37 -10.71 10.29
N TRP A 50 0.42 -11.66 10.29
CA TRP A 50 -0.48 -11.87 9.16
C TRP A 50 -1.47 -10.72 8.94
N ASP A 51 -1.82 -9.96 9.97
CA ASP A 51 -2.68 -8.78 9.81
C ASP A 51 -1.92 -7.66 9.11
N LYS A 52 -0.67 -7.44 9.51
CA LYS A 52 0.21 -6.50 8.80
C LYS A 52 0.50 -6.95 7.37
N ALA A 53 0.70 -8.24 7.14
CA ALA A 53 0.90 -8.78 5.79
C ALA A 53 -0.34 -8.59 4.90
N GLN A 54 -1.54 -8.84 5.42
CA GLN A 54 -2.81 -8.61 4.71
C GLN A 54 -3.03 -7.11 4.43
N ALA A 55 -2.75 -6.25 5.41
CA ALA A 55 -2.85 -4.79 5.25
C ALA A 55 -1.82 -4.25 4.24
N ALA A 56 -0.60 -4.77 4.24
CA ALA A 56 0.42 -4.42 3.25
C ALA A 56 0.00 -4.83 1.83
N GLN A 57 -0.69 -5.98 1.68
CA GLN A 57 -1.26 -6.41 0.40
C GLN A 57 -2.37 -5.45 -0.09
N LEU A 58 -3.15 -4.87 0.82
CA LEU A 58 -4.13 -3.84 0.49
C LEU A 58 -3.46 -2.54 0.03
N LEU A 59 -2.38 -2.13 0.69
CA LEU A 59 -1.61 -0.94 0.33
C LEU A 59 -0.88 -1.13 -1.00
N ALA A 60 -0.34 -2.32 -1.29
CA ALA A 60 0.26 -2.67 -2.58
C ALA A 60 -0.78 -2.90 -3.69
N GLY A 61 -2.05 -3.03 -3.34
CA GLY A 61 -3.14 -3.10 -4.31
C GLY A 61 -3.58 -1.69 -4.68
N ASN A 62 -3.03 -1.14 -5.76
CA ASN A 62 -3.22 0.22 -6.28
C ASN A 62 -4.68 0.76 -6.32
N GLY A 63 -5.72 -0.02 -6.05
CA GLY A 63 -7.12 0.38 -6.20
C GLY A 63 -7.53 1.59 -5.36
N ILE A 64 -7.23 1.62 -4.05
CA ILE A 64 -7.71 2.72 -3.18
C ILE A 64 -6.84 3.98 -3.35
N GLU A 65 -5.53 3.77 -3.47
CA GLU A 65 -4.58 4.87 -3.66
C GLU A 65 -4.80 5.57 -5.02
N GLU A 66 -4.98 4.78 -6.09
CA GLU A 66 -5.26 5.31 -7.42
C GLU A 66 -6.60 6.04 -7.47
N ILE A 67 -7.65 5.51 -6.85
CA ILE A 67 -8.95 6.20 -6.74
C ILE A 67 -8.79 7.52 -5.98
N ALA A 68 -8.03 7.55 -4.88
CA ALA A 68 -7.78 8.77 -4.13
C ALA A 68 -6.95 9.79 -4.94
N ARG A 69 -5.94 9.33 -5.69
CA ARG A 69 -5.09 10.15 -6.55
C ARG A 69 -5.89 10.74 -7.72
N GLN A 70 -6.75 9.94 -8.35
CA GLN A 70 -7.69 10.39 -9.39
C GLN A 70 -8.71 11.38 -8.84
N ALA A 71 -9.27 11.13 -7.65
CA ALA A 71 -10.20 12.06 -7.00
C ALA A 71 -9.54 13.42 -6.70
N LEU A 72 -8.29 13.42 -6.23
CA LEU A 72 -7.53 14.65 -6.01
C LEU A 72 -7.22 15.39 -7.31
N ALA A 73 -6.83 14.68 -8.37
CA ALA A 73 -6.61 15.30 -9.68
C ALA A 73 -7.89 15.95 -10.23
N GLY A 74 -9.04 15.29 -10.05
CA GLY A 74 -10.35 15.84 -10.38
C GLY A 74 -10.67 17.10 -9.57
N LEU A 75 -10.42 17.07 -8.25
CA LEU A 75 -10.62 18.24 -7.37
C LEU A 75 -9.76 19.44 -7.78
N VAL A 76 -8.48 19.22 -8.10
CA VAL A 76 -7.55 20.27 -8.57
C VAL A 76 -8.04 20.88 -9.88
N THR A 77 -8.53 20.04 -10.79
CA THR A 77 -9.08 20.48 -12.08
C THR A 77 -10.31 21.37 -11.86
N GLN A 78 -11.20 20.95 -10.96
CA GLN A 78 -12.43 21.68 -10.66
C GLN A 78 -12.15 23.00 -9.92
N TYR A 79 -11.18 23.00 -9.00
CA TYR A 79 -10.69 24.20 -8.33
C TYR A 79 -10.22 25.25 -9.33
N LYS A 80 -9.38 24.85 -10.31
CA LYS A 80 -8.90 25.74 -11.36
C LYS A 80 -10.04 26.31 -12.18
N ALA A 81 -10.97 25.45 -12.63
CA ALA A 81 -12.12 25.88 -13.43
C ALA A 81 -12.98 26.92 -12.70
N THR A 82 -13.28 26.70 -11.41
CA THR A 82 -14.06 27.65 -10.60
C THR A 82 -13.29 28.95 -10.34
N MET A 83 -11.97 28.89 -10.15
CA MET A 83 -11.14 30.08 -9.97
C MET A 83 -11.12 30.94 -11.24
N ASP A 84 -10.96 30.31 -12.41
CA ASP A 84 -10.99 30.97 -13.72
C ASP A 84 -12.36 31.64 -13.97
N GLU A 85 -13.46 30.94 -13.64
CA GLU A 85 -14.83 31.45 -13.78
C GLU A 85 -15.08 32.66 -12.86
N LEU A 86 -14.68 32.58 -11.59
CA LEU A 86 -14.81 33.70 -10.64
C LEU A 86 -13.99 34.93 -11.08
N GLN A 87 -12.86 34.72 -11.74
CA GLN A 87 -12.01 35.82 -12.18
C GLN A 87 -12.71 36.68 -13.24
N VAL A 88 -13.38 36.06 -14.21
CA VAL A 88 -14.05 36.75 -15.32
C VAL A 88 -15.51 37.12 -15.05
N ASN A 89 -16.14 36.54 -14.03
CA ASN A 89 -17.55 36.78 -13.69
C ASN A 89 -17.80 38.26 -13.30
N THR A 90 -18.61 39.00 -14.04
CA THR A 90 -18.91 40.42 -13.77
C THR A 90 -20.12 40.65 -12.85
N GLU A 91 -20.87 39.60 -12.53
CA GLU A 91 -22.10 39.66 -11.72
C GLU A 91 -21.78 39.58 -10.21
N VAL A 92 -20.64 38.99 -9.85
CA VAL A 92 -20.19 38.87 -8.45
C VAL A 92 -19.35 40.08 -8.06
N SER A 93 -19.66 40.68 -6.91
CA SER A 93 -18.91 41.83 -6.39
C SER A 93 -17.46 41.46 -6.06
N ALA A 94 -16.54 42.43 -6.09
CA ALA A 94 -15.14 42.18 -5.77
C ALA A 94 -14.95 41.62 -4.34
N GLY A 95 -15.76 42.08 -3.37
CA GLY A 95 -15.73 41.57 -2.00
C GLY A 95 -16.18 40.12 -1.92
N ASP A 96 -17.27 39.78 -2.61
CA ASP A 96 -17.78 38.40 -2.64
C ASP A 96 -16.81 37.46 -3.36
N LYS A 97 -16.14 37.91 -4.43
CA LYS A 97 -15.08 37.15 -5.10
C LYS A 97 -13.94 36.80 -4.14
N VAL A 98 -13.47 37.77 -3.35
CA VAL A 98 -12.42 37.54 -2.35
C VAL A 98 -12.88 36.49 -1.33
N GLN A 99 -14.12 36.58 -0.85
CA GLN A 99 -14.71 35.61 0.08
C GLN A 99 -14.78 34.19 -0.52
N MET A 100 -15.22 34.08 -1.78
CA MET A 100 -15.34 32.80 -2.49
C MET A 100 -13.96 32.18 -2.77
N LEU A 101 -12.99 32.98 -3.20
CA LEU A 101 -11.61 32.53 -3.43
C LEU A 101 -10.92 32.09 -2.14
N ALA A 102 -11.12 32.82 -1.03
CA ALA A 102 -10.61 32.41 0.28
C ALA A 102 -11.22 31.08 0.75
N SER A 103 -12.54 30.90 0.54
CA SER A 103 -13.24 29.66 0.88
C SER A 103 -12.75 28.47 0.06
N LEU A 104 -12.51 28.69 -1.25
CA LEU A 104 -11.91 27.71 -2.13
C LEU A 104 -10.51 27.32 -1.63
N ALA A 105 -9.65 28.30 -1.34
CA ALA A 105 -8.27 28.04 -0.88
C ALA A 105 -8.23 27.27 0.44
N ASP A 106 -9.11 27.57 1.39
CA ASP A 106 -9.25 26.82 2.65
C ASP A 106 -9.71 25.38 2.40
N ALA A 107 -10.71 25.16 1.53
CA ALA A 107 -11.17 23.84 1.16
C ALA A 107 -10.07 23.01 0.47
N TYR A 108 -9.31 23.63 -0.43
CA TYR A 108 -8.16 23.01 -1.09
C TYR A 108 -7.10 22.54 -0.06
N ASN A 109 -6.71 23.43 0.86
CA ASN A 109 -5.71 23.11 1.89
C ASN A 109 -6.18 21.99 2.83
N LYS A 110 -7.46 21.96 3.19
CA LYS A 110 -8.05 20.88 4.00
C LYS A 110 -8.03 19.54 3.27
N THR A 111 -8.40 19.52 2.00
CA THR A 111 -8.41 18.28 1.21
C THR A 111 -7.00 17.74 0.98
N ILE A 112 -6.02 18.60 0.67
CA ILE A 112 -4.60 18.19 0.55
C ILE A 112 -4.04 17.69 1.89
N SER A 113 -4.42 18.33 3.00
CA SER A 113 -3.97 17.88 4.33
C SER A 113 -4.59 16.53 4.73
N ALA A 114 -5.85 16.30 4.35
CA ALA A 114 -6.54 15.03 4.56
C ALA A 114 -5.97 13.92 3.67
N SER A 115 -5.62 14.23 2.42
CA SER A 115 -5.09 13.24 1.49
C SER A 115 -3.71 12.71 1.87
N LYS A 116 -2.83 13.53 2.47
CA LYS A 116 -1.54 13.07 3.02
C LYS A 116 -1.65 11.97 4.09
N ARG A 117 -2.83 11.81 4.71
CA ARG A 117 -3.10 10.73 5.68
C ARG A 117 -3.60 9.45 5.01
N ILE A 118 -4.10 9.54 3.78
CA ILE A 118 -4.70 8.44 3.00
C ILE A 118 -3.70 7.92 1.95
N LEU A 119 -2.90 8.82 1.38
CA LEU A 119 -1.75 8.54 0.52
C LEU A 119 -0.51 8.61 1.40
N PRO A 120 -0.07 7.50 2.05
CA PRO A 120 1.28 7.50 2.57
C PRO A 120 2.21 7.78 1.39
N GLU A 121 3.09 8.77 1.50
CA GLU A 121 4.21 8.98 0.57
C GLU A 121 5.20 7.82 0.76
N THR A 122 4.73 6.61 0.57
CA THR A 122 5.58 5.45 0.45
C THR A 122 6.13 5.57 -0.94
N ASN A 123 7.37 6.04 -1.03
CA ASN A 123 8.12 5.93 -2.26
C ASN A 123 8.23 4.42 -2.54
N GLU A 124 7.31 3.91 -3.37
CA GLU A 124 7.18 2.47 -3.66
C GLU A 124 8.50 1.91 -4.18
N LEU A 125 9.22 2.70 -4.97
CA LEU A 125 10.58 2.40 -5.38
C LEU A 125 11.53 2.27 -4.19
N ALA A 126 11.49 3.17 -3.21
CA ALA A 126 12.31 3.06 -1.99
C ALA A 126 11.97 1.80 -1.18
N VAL A 127 10.69 1.42 -1.11
CA VAL A 127 10.28 0.17 -0.43
C VAL A 127 10.75 -1.06 -1.20
N ALA A 128 10.53 -1.10 -2.51
CA ALA A 128 10.96 -2.19 -3.38
C ALA A 128 12.49 -2.38 -3.31
N MET A 129 13.24 -1.28 -3.37
CA MET A 129 14.69 -1.26 -3.19
C MET A 129 15.10 -1.79 -1.80
N GLY A 130 14.38 -1.40 -0.75
CA GLY A 130 14.60 -1.91 0.61
C GLY A 130 14.37 -3.43 0.74
N VAL A 131 13.37 -3.98 0.05
CA VAL A 131 13.12 -5.44 0.02
C VAL A 131 14.25 -6.17 -0.69
N VAL A 132 14.72 -5.67 -1.83
CA VAL A 132 15.84 -6.26 -2.59
C VAL A 132 17.12 -6.28 -1.75
N GLN A 133 17.41 -5.20 -1.02
CA GLN A 133 18.56 -5.14 -0.11
C GLN A 133 18.45 -6.16 1.03
N ARG A 134 17.25 -6.33 1.61
CA ARG A 134 17.01 -7.35 2.65
C ARG A 134 17.18 -8.77 2.11
N LEU A 135 16.73 -9.03 0.89
CA LEU A 135 16.95 -10.31 0.23
C LEU A 135 18.44 -10.57 -0.02
N ALA A 136 19.20 -9.55 -0.44
CA ALA A 136 20.64 -9.64 -0.58
C ALA A 136 21.33 -10.02 0.73
N ALA A 137 20.95 -9.37 1.84
CA ALA A 137 21.47 -9.68 3.17
C ALA A 137 21.11 -11.12 3.59
N PHE A 138 19.85 -11.53 3.40
CA PHE A 138 19.39 -12.88 3.71
C PHE A 138 20.17 -13.96 2.94
N ILE A 139 20.39 -13.77 1.64
CA ILE A 139 21.16 -14.70 0.80
C ILE A 139 22.61 -14.76 1.27
N LYS A 140 23.21 -13.61 1.59
CA LYS A 140 24.58 -13.56 2.10
C LYS A 140 24.75 -14.36 3.39
N GLU A 141 23.80 -14.28 4.32
CA GLU A 141 23.86 -14.96 5.62
C GLU A 141 23.51 -16.45 5.53
N ASN A 142 22.47 -16.80 4.76
CA ASN A 142 21.88 -18.15 4.78
C ASN A 142 22.26 -19.01 3.58
N HIS A 143 22.64 -18.38 2.46
CA HIS A 143 22.96 -19.06 1.21
C HIS A 143 24.19 -18.48 0.49
N PRO A 144 25.39 -18.49 1.10
CA PRO A 144 26.58 -17.81 0.57
C PRO A 144 26.94 -18.20 -0.87
N LYS A 145 26.68 -19.46 -1.23
CA LYS A 145 26.91 -20.01 -2.59
C LYS A 145 26.09 -19.33 -3.70
N HIS A 146 25.01 -18.63 -3.35
CA HIS A 146 24.15 -17.94 -4.31
C HIS A 146 24.46 -16.44 -4.42
N VAL A 147 25.37 -15.90 -3.61
CA VAL A 147 25.67 -14.45 -3.58
C VAL A 147 26.19 -13.94 -4.92
N ALA A 148 27.10 -14.67 -5.56
CA ALA A 148 27.69 -14.26 -6.85
C ALA A 148 26.61 -14.16 -7.94
N ALA A 149 25.84 -15.24 -8.13
CA ALA A 149 24.75 -15.27 -9.10
C ALA A 149 23.65 -14.24 -8.80
N PHE A 150 23.35 -13.99 -7.51
CA PHE A 150 22.37 -13.00 -7.11
C PHE A 150 22.85 -11.57 -7.38
N ALA A 151 24.13 -11.27 -7.16
CA ALA A 151 24.71 -9.96 -7.45
C ALA A 151 24.67 -9.61 -8.94
N GLU A 152 24.87 -10.60 -9.82
CA GLU A 152 24.81 -10.43 -11.29
C GLU A 152 23.42 -9.97 -11.76
N VAL A 153 22.35 -10.45 -11.13
CA VAL A 153 20.96 -10.07 -11.51
C VAL A 153 20.45 -8.84 -10.74
N LEU A 154 21.12 -8.45 -9.65
CA LEU A 154 20.65 -7.39 -8.75
C LEU A 154 20.60 -6.02 -9.43
N GLY A 155 21.64 -5.68 -10.19
CA GLY A 155 21.72 -4.41 -10.92
C GLY A 155 20.61 -4.27 -11.96
N PRO A 156 20.51 -5.20 -12.93
CA PRO A 156 19.46 -5.18 -13.95
C PRO A 156 18.04 -5.22 -13.35
N PHE A 157 17.85 -5.95 -12.24
CA PHE A 157 16.56 -5.98 -11.56
C PHE A 157 16.24 -4.66 -10.84
N GLY A 158 17.25 -3.95 -10.32
CA GLY A 158 17.09 -2.60 -9.79
C GLY A 158 16.59 -1.62 -10.85
N ASP A 159 17.09 -1.70 -12.07
CA ASP A 159 16.63 -0.88 -13.21
C ASP A 159 15.18 -1.22 -13.58
N GLU A 160 14.79 -2.49 -13.50
CA GLU A 160 13.41 -2.93 -13.71
C GLU A 160 12.48 -2.36 -12.64
N LEU A 161 12.90 -2.36 -11.37
CA LEU A 161 12.13 -1.75 -10.28
C LEU A 161 12.00 -0.24 -10.45
N ALA A 162 13.06 0.45 -10.87
CA ALA A 162 13.00 1.88 -11.18
C ALA A 162 12.03 2.17 -12.35
N ARG A 163 11.91 1.28 -13.33
CA ARG A 163 10.93 1.42 -14.42
C ARG A 163 9.51 1.11 -13.96
N ALA A 164 9.33 0.17 -13.05
CA ALA A 164 8.02 -0.27 -12.59
C ALA A 164 7.41 0.65 -11.52
N TYR A 165 8.24 1.29 -10.69
CA TYR A 165 7.82 2.04 -9.49
C TYR A 165 8.36 3.47 -9.40
N GLY A 166 9.21 3.89 -10.34
CA GLY A 166 9.83 5.23 -10.39
C GLY A 166 9.03 6.25 -11.20
#